data_AF-A0A366L0V5-F1
#
_entry.id   AF-A0A366L0V5-F1
#
_cell.length_a   1.000
_cell.length_b   1.000
_cell.length_c   1.000
_cell.angle_alpha   90.00
_cell.angle_beta   90.00
_cell.angle_gamma   90.00
#
_symmetry.space_group_name_H-M   'P 1'
#
loop_
_entity.id
_entity.type
_entity.pdbx_description
1 polymer ?
#
loop_
_entity_poly.entity_id
_entity_poly.type
_entity_poly.pdbx_seq_one_letter_code
_entity_poly.pdbx_strand_id
1 'polypeptide(L)'
;MEAKSISGSKSVSRVNSNLAGDLYISYISHLDKQNENRLLWFFLALMIHGVLFLASPAILIGYFGAPVLVLAITIINFFANLIANMGGAGIRTTVSLFYLGLIINLALIVFYIL
;
A
#
# COMPACT_ATOMS: atom_id res chain seq x y z
N MET A 1 53.34 -8.41 23.94
CA MET A 1 53.45 -8.03 22.52
C MET A 1 52.37 -8.81 21.80
N GLU A 2 51.36 -8.26 21.15
CA GLU A 2 51.00 -6.88 20.79
C GLU A 2 49.51 -6.94 20.42
N ALA A 3 48.72 -5.97 20.86
CA ALA A 3 47.33 -5.83 20.45
C ALA A 3 47.27 -5.26 19.02
N LYS A 4 46.34 -5.75 18.19
CA LYS A 4 45.87 -4.97 17.03
C LYS A 4 44.39 -5.17 16.79
N SER A 5 43.63 -4.27 17.42
CA SER A 5 42.27 -3.92 17.03
C SER A 5 42.27 -3.48 15.56
N ILE A 6 41.36 -4.02 14.76
CA ILE A 6 40.94 -3.40 13.51
C ILE A 6 39.45 -3.14 13.65
N SER A 7 39.16 -2.05 14.35
CA SER A 7 37.92 -1.30 14.23
C SER A 7 37.78 -0.86 12.77
N GLY A 8 37.10 -1.68 11.96
CA GLY A 8 36.61 -1.29 10.66
C GLY A 8 35.43 -0.34 10.82
N SER A 9 35.71 0.91 11.19
CA SER A 9 34.76 2.01 11.06
C SER A 9 34.39 2.12 9.59
N LYS A 10 33.30 1.45 9.18
CA LYS A 10 32.62 1.76 7.93
C LYS A 10 32.16 3.19 8.06
N SER A 11 32.91 4.12 7.47
CA SER A 11 32.50 5.50 7.29
C SER A 11 31.19 5.46 6.53
N VAL A 12 30.07 5.61 7.24
CA VAL A 12 28.77 5.86 6.66
C VAL A 12 28.90 7.21 5.97
N SER A 13 29.14 7.18 4.67
CA SER A 13 29.06 8.35 3.81
C SER A 13 27.65 8.90 3.97
N ARG A 14 27.53 10.04 4.66
CA ARG A 14 26.31 10.84 4.65
C ARG A 14 26.08 11.26 3.20
N VAL A 15 25.26 10.50 2.49
CA VAL A 15 24.72 10.93 1.21
C VAL A 15 23.95 12.22 1.50
N ASN A 16 24.30 13.32 0.84
CA ASN A 16 23.43 14.49 0.76
C ASN A 16 22.20 14.09 -0.05
N SER A 17 21.31 13.34 0.58
CA SER A 17 20.06 12.91 0.01
C SER A 17 19.08 14.06 0.15
N ASN A 18 18.56 14.53 -0.99
CA ASN A 18 17.31 15.28 -0.98
C ASN A 18 16.30 14.46 -0.15
N LEU A 19 15.53 15.10 0.74
CA LEU A 19 14.57 14.42 1.63
C LEU A 19 13.70 13.41 0.87
N ALA A 20 13.26 13.75 -0.34
CA ALA A 20 12.48 12.87 -1.20
C ALA A 20 13.20 11.57 -1.61
N GLY A 21 14.53 11.62 -1.85
CA GLY A 21 15.32 10.44 -2.18
C GLY A 21 15.48 9.49 -1.00
N ASP A 22 15.68 10.03 0.20
CA ASP A 22 15.80 9.23 1.42
C ASP A 22 14.48 8.55 1.79
N LEU A 23 13.36 9.29 1.68
CA LEU A 23 12.01 8.75 1.87
C LEU A 23 11.69 7.66 0.85
N TYR A 24 12.09 7.82 -0.42
CA TYR A 24 11.89 6.79 -1.44
C TYR A 24 12.68 5.51 -1.14
N ILE A 25 13.96 5.62 -0.77
CA ILE A 25 14.79 4.45 -0.42
C ILE A 25 14.22 3.74 0.82
N SER A 26 13.79 4.51 1.82
CA SER A 26 13.14 3.98 3.02
C SER A 26 11.83 3.24 2.69
N TYR A 27 11.00 3.82 1.82
CA TYR A 27 9.77 3.17 1.33
C TYR A 27 10.05 1.86 0.60
N ILE A 28 11.02 1.86 -0.32
CA ILE A 28 11.40 0.66 -1.05
C ILE A 28 11.94 -0.43 -0.10
N SER A 29 12.77 -0.05 0.87
CA SER A 29 13.26 -0.97 1.90
C SER A 29 12.12 -1.55 2.75
N HIS A 30 11.10 -0.76 3.06
CA HIS A 30 9.90 -1.24 3.74
C HIS A 30 9.15 -2.27 2.90
N LEU A 31 8.93 -1.99 1.61
CA LEU A 31 8.24 -2.89 0.69
C LEU A 31 8.98 -4.23 0.53
N ASP A 32 10.31 -4.21 0.47
CA ASP A 32 11.11 -5.43 0.32
C ASP A 32 11.00 -6.34 1.54
N LYS A 33 10.90 -5.77 2.75
CA LYS A 33 10.65 -6.53 3.99
C LYS A 33 9.28 -7.20 4.01
N GLN A 34 8.32 -6.74 3.21
CA GLN A 34 6.98 -7.32 3.14
C GLN A 34 6.91 -8.59 2.28
N ASN A 35 7.98 -8.95 1.56
CA ASN A 35 7.96 -10.07 0.63
C ASN A 35 7.67 -11.42 1.32
N GLU A 36 8.18 -11.61 2.54
CA GLU A 36 7.92 -12.81 3.34
C GLU A 36 6.44 -12.97 3.72
N ASN A 37 5.71 -11.85 3.81
CA ASN A 37 4.32 -11.80 4.26
C ASN A 37 3.31 -11.66 3.10
N ARG A 38 3.68 -12.06 1.89
CA ARG A 38 2.85 -11.88 0.69
C ARG A 38 1.43 -12.46 0.81
N LEU A 39 1.29 -13.64 1.43
CA LEU A 39 -0.02 -14.26 1.65
C LEU A 39 -0.89 -13.41 2.60
N LEU A 40 -0.28 -12.80 3.61
CA LEU A 40 -0.98 -11.92 4.55
C LEU A 40 -1.53 -10.69 3.83
N TRP A 41 -0.75 -10.10 2.91
CA TRP A 41 -1.19 -9.00 2.07
C TRP A 41 -2.36 -9.36 1.15
N PHE A 42 -2.41 -10.59 0.65
CA PHE A 42 -3.57 -11.07 -0.10
C PHE A 42 -4.83 -11.17 0.76
N PHE A 43 -4.73 -11.74 1.97
CA PHE A 43 -5.87 -11.79 2.90
C PHE A 43 -6.33 -10.40 3.33
N LEU A 44 -5.38 -9.49 3.57
CA LEU A 44 -5.70 -8.11 3.93
C LEU A 44 -6.42 -7.40 2.78
N ALA A 45 -5.99 -7.62 1.53
CA ALA A 45 -6.67 -7.09 0.35
C ALA A 45 -8.11 -7.63 0.24
N LEU A 46 -8.33 -8.93 0.47
CA LEU A 46 -9.67 -9.52 0.47
C LEU A 46 -10.56 -8.98 1.58
N MET A 47 -10.04 -8.87 2.80
CA MET A 47 -10.82 -8.40 3.95
C MET A 47 -11.16 -6.92 3.83
N ILE A 48 -10.17 -6.07 3.53
CA ILE A 48 -10.35 -4.63 3.49
C ILE A 48 -11.09 -4.20 2.22
N HIS A 49 -10.62 -4.59 1.03
CA HIS A 49 -11.26 -4.16 -0.22
C HIS A 49 -12.50 -4.99 -0.56
N GLY A 50 -12.50 -6.28 -0.25
CA GLY A 50 -13.62 -7.18 -0.61
C GLY A 50 -14.78 -7.17 0.40
N VAL A 51 -14.52 -6.93 1.68
CA VAL A 51 -15.59 -6.92 2.71
C VAL A 51 -15.94 -5.50 3.11
N LEU A 52 -14.98 -4.72 3.61
CA LEU A 52 -15.27 -3.38 4.14
C LEU A 52 -15.65 -2.40 3.03
N PHE A 53 -14.81 -2.27 2.01
CA PHE A 53 -15.04 -1.28 0.97
C PHE A 53 -16.07 -1.68 -0.07
N LEU A 54 -16.44 -2.95 -0.19
CA LEU A 54 -17.50 -3.35 -1.11
C LEU A 54 -18.90 -2.97 -0.58
N ALA A 55 -19.08 -2.92 0.74
CA ALA A 55 -20.32 -2.46 1.37
C ALA A 55 -20.44 -0.92 1.39
N SER A 56 -19.31 -0.21 1.36
CA SER A 56 -19.28 1.26 1.42
C SER A 56 -20.08 1.99 0.33
N PRO A 57 -20.08 1.60 -0.96
CA PRO A 57 -20.78 2.31 -2.01
C PRO A 57 -22.29 2.13 -1.88
N ALA A 58 -22.76 0.99 -1.38
CA ALA A 58 -24.18 0.76 -1.13
C ALA A 58 -24.72 1.77 -0.11
N ILE A 59 -23.95 2.03 0.96
CA ILE A 59 -24.29 3.05 1.96
C ILE A 59 -24.23 4.45 1.35
N LEU A 60 -23.17 4.77 0.61
CA LEU A 60 -22.99 6.08 -0.02
C LEU A 60 -24.08 6.40 -1.05
N ILE A 61 -24.45 5.44 -1.89
CA ILE A 61 -25.51 5.61 -2.89
C ILE A 61 -26.87 5.73 -2.19
N GLY A 62 -27.14 4.86 -1.21
CA GLY A 62 -28.44 4.79 -0.54
C GLY A 62 -28.75 5.99 0.37
N TYR A 63 -27.75 6.51 1.09
CA TYR A 63 -27.96 7.57 2.09
C TYR A 63 -27.46 8.95 1.66
N PHE A 64 -26.39 9.02 0.85
CA PHE A 64 -25.74 10.29 0.49
C PHE A 64 -25.98 10.68 -0.98
N GLY A 65 -26.80 9.92 -1.71
CA GLY A 65 -27.11 10.19 -3.11
C GLY A 65 -25.88 10.11 -4.02
N ALA A 66 -24.84 9.38 -3.61
CA ALA A 66 -23.63 9.23 -4.40
C ALA A 66 -23.95 8.56 -5.76
N PRO A 67 -23.26 8.95 -6.85
CA PRO A 67 -23.46 8.34 -8.14
C PRO A 67 -22.98 6.89 -8.15
N VAL A 68 -23.60 6.07 -9.00
CA VAL A 68 -23.20 4.67 -9.25
C VAL A 68 -21.73 4.54 -9.69
N LEU A 69 -21.11 5.63 -10.17
CA LEU A 69 -19.68 5.69 -10.48
C LEU A 69 -18.79 5.29 -9.29
N VAL A 70 -19.20 5.61 -8.05
CA VAL A 70 -18.46 5.24 -6.83
C VAL A 70 -18.31 3.72 -6.74
N LEU A 71 -19.39 2.99 -7.00
CA LEU A 71 -19.37 1.52 -7.04
C LEU A 71 -18.39 1.02 -8.11
N ALA A 72 -18.42 1.57 -9.31
CA ALA A 72 -17.51 1.17 -10.38
C ALA A 72 -16.03 1.37 -10.00
N ILE A 73 -15.70 2.51 -9.37
CA ILE A 73 -14.33 2.79 -8.89
C ILE A 73 -13.91 1.78 -7.83
N THR A 74 -14.77 1.49 -6.84
CA THR A 74 -14.45 0.51 -5.79
C THR A 74 -14.26 -0.90 -6.33
N ILE A 75 -15.06 -1.31 -7.33
CA ILE A 75 -14.95 -2.62 -7.98
C ILE A 75 -13.64 -2.72 -8.77
N ILE A 76 -13.32 -1.70 -9.59
CA ILE A 76 -12.07 -1.68 -10.36
C ILE A 76 -10.88 -1.75 -9.42
N ASN A 77 -10.90 -0.99 -8.33
CA ASN A 77 -9.83 -0.99 -7.35
C ASN A 77 -9.68 -2.33 -6.61
N PHE A 78 -10.80 -2.98 -6.27
CA PHE A 78 -10.81 -4.32 -5.70
C PHE A 78 -10.20 -5.34 -6.66
N PHE A 79 -10.65 -5.38 -7.92
CA PHE A 79 -10.13 -6.32 -8.91
C PHE A 79 -8.68 -6.04 -9.29
N ALA A 80 -8.25 -4.78 -9.39
CA ALA A 80 -6.86 -4.43 -9.62
C ALA A 80 -5.95 -4.99 -8.51
N ASN A 81 -6.37 -4.86 -7.26
CA ASN A 81 -5.67 -5.45 -6.11
C ASN A 81 -5.69 -6.98 -6.14
N LEU A 82 -6.84 -7.59 -6.45
CA LEU A 82 -6.98 -9.04 -6.51
C LEU A 82 -6.12 -9.65 -7.63
N ILE A 83 -6.12 -9.04 -8.82
CA ILE A 83 -5.28 -9.43 -9.96
C ILE A 83 -3.80 -9.25 -9.61
N ALA A 84 -3.40 -8.16 -8.95
CA ALA A 84 -2.00 -7.97 -8.56
C ALA A 84 -1.53 -9.01 -7.53
N ASN A 85 -2.40 -9.45 -6.61
CA ASN A 85 -2.08 -10.48 -5.64
C ASN A 85 -2.06 -11.89 -6.25
N MET A 86 -3.05 -12.23 -7.08
CA MET A 86 -3.21 -13.58 -7.67
C MET A 86 -2.39 -13.78 -8.94
N GLY A 87 -2.18 -12.72 -9.72
CA GLY A 87 -1.45 -12.72 -10.99
C GLY A 87 0.08 -12.76 -10.83
N GLY A 88 0.58 -13.00 -9.63
CA GLY A 88 2.02 -13.16 -9.43
C GLY A 88 2.82 -11.85 -9.43
N ALA A 89 2.19 -10.67 -9.42
CA ALA A 89 2.91 -9.39 -9.41
C ALA A 89 3.82 -9.24 -8.17
N GLY A 90 4.93 -8.52 -8.33
CA GLY A 90 5.92 -8.34 -7.26
C GLY A 90 5.32 -7.62 -6.04
N ILE A 91 5.83 -7.91 -4.85
CA ILE A 91 5.32 -7.37 -3.57
C ILE A 91 5.22 -5.84 -3.56
N ARG A 92 6.18 -5.17 -4.21
CA ARG A 92 6.21 -3.72 -4.35
C ARG A 92 4.94 -3.19 -5.03
N THR A 93 4.50 -3.84 -6.10
CA THR A 93 3.28 -3.49 -6.83
C THR A 93 2.04 -3.80 -6.00
N THR A 94 2.00 -4.99 -5.39
CA THR A 94 0.88 -5.46 -4.59
C THR A 94 0.58 -4.53 -3.41
N VAL A 95 1.60 -4.19 -2.62
CA VAL A 95 1.45 -3.32 -1.45
C VAL A 95 1.19 -1.87 -1.87
N SER A 96 1.82 -1.39 -2.95
CA SER A 96 1.54 -0.04 -3.47
C SER A 96 0.10 0.10 -3.97
N LEU A 97 -0.42 -0.88 -4.71
CA LEU A 97 -1.82 -0.90 -5.15
C LEU A 97 -2.79 -1.01 -3.99
N PHE A 98 -2.41 -1.75 -2.93
CA PHE A 98 -3.22 -1.84 -1.73
C PHE A 98 -3.36 -0.47 -1.06
N TYR A 99 -2.24 0.24 -0.86
CA TYR A 99 -2.26 1.58 -0.26
C TYR A 99 -2.97 2.61 -1.15
N LEU A 100 -2.71 2.60 -2.45
CA LEU A 100 -3.39 3.47 -3.41
C LEU A 100 -4.91 3.25 -3.33
N GLY A 101 -5.33 1.99 -3.36
CA GLY A 101 -6.73 1.62 -3.27
C GLY A 101 -7.37 2.00 -1.94
N LEU A 102 -6.62 1.89 -0.84
CA LEU A 102 -7.08 2.30 0.49
C LEU A 102 -7.37 3.81 0.49
N ILE A 103 -6.44 4.60 -0.03
CA ILE A 103 -6.56 6.06 -0.10
C ILE A 103 -7.74 6.46 -0.98
N ILE A 104 -7.91 5.84 -2.15
CA ILE A 104 -9.04 6.15 -3.06
C ILE A 104 -10.38 5.86 -2.38
N ASN A 105 -10.54 4.68 -1.76
CA ASN A 105 -11.78 4.34 -1.07
C ASN A 105 -12.06 5.29 0.11
N LEU A 106 -11.04 5.59 0.91
CA LEU A 106 -11.18 6.54 2.04
C LEU A 106 -11.53 7.95 1.55
N ALA A 107 -10.89 8.42 0.47
CA ALA A 107 -11.18 9.72 -0.12
C ALA A 107 -12.63 9.81 -0.63
N LEU A 108 -13.15 8.74 -1.25
CA LEU A 108 -14.55 8.67 -1.67
C LEU A 108 -15.49 8.77 -0.47
N ILE A 109 -15.24 7.99 0.59
CA ILE A 109 -16.07 8.02 1.80
C ILE A 109 -16.07 9.43 2.42
N VAL A 110 -14.91 10.03 2.58
CA VAL A 110 -14.77 11.38 3.15
C VAL A 110 -15.47 12.42 2.28
N PHE A 111 -15.31 12.35 0.96
CA PHE A 111 -15.87 13.33 0.01
C PHE A 111 -17.40 13.34 -0.04
N TYR A 112 -18.06 12.19 0.14
CA TYR A 112 -19.52 12.11 0.09
C TYR A 112 -20.20 12.25 1.46
N ILE A 113 -19.47 12.03 2.55
CA ILE A 113 -19.99 12.23 3.91
C ILE A 113 -19.93 13.69 4.33
N LEU A 114 -18.87 14.42 3.94
CA LEU A 114 -18.70 15.87 4.19
C LEU A 114 -19.40 16.70 3.11
#